data_AF-V5FSN4-F1
#
_entry.id   AF-V5FSN4-F1
#
_cell.length_a   1.000
_cell.length_b   1.000
_cell.length_c   1.000
_cell.angle_alpha   90.00
_cell.angle_beta   90.00
_cell.angle_gamma   90.00
#
_symmetry.space_group_name_H-M   'P 1'
#
loop_
_entity.id
_entity.type
_entity.pdbx_description
1 polymer ?
#
loop_
_entity_poly.entity_id
_entity_poly.type
_entity_poly.pdbx_seq_one_letter_code
_entity_poly.pdbx_strand_id
1 'polypeptide(L)'
;RSASDEAQYRCFIYQRSTENGKTIYNVAESADATCTGLDATALEGSRTMKPTTVDDQHKRCKFPVWITDHHTWLSLDHHKTYKFSQRNATLKILDDEPPKQNKVHQSFTQTFSFTEFGFESQDQRRQNSEMRVVCHGILQQQEQKKVKIVAHIT
;
A
#
# COMPACT_ATOMS: atom_id res chain seq x y z
N ARG A 1 9.36 -22.60 -26.07
CA ARG A 1 8.46 -21.66 -26.79
C ARG A 1 9.05 -20.28 -26.54
N SER A 2 9.87 -19.76 -27.47
CA SER A 2 10.47 -18.43 -27.34
C SER A 2 9.35 -17.41 -27.43
N ALA A 3 9.15 -16.62 -26.38
CA ALA A 3 8.36 -15.40 -26.50
C ALA A 3 9.18 -14.48 -27.42
N SER A 4 8.79 -14.37 -28.69
CA SER A 4 9.26 -13.27 -29.51
C SER A 4 8.84 -11.97 -28.84
N ASP A 5 9.64 -10.93 -28.99
CA ASP A 5 9.40 -9.60 -28.40
C ASP A 5 7.98 -9.06 -28.68
N GLU A 6 7.37 -9.52 -29.79
CA GLU A 6 5.96 -9.32 -30.18
C GLU A 6 4.90 -9.68 -29.13
N ALA A 7 5.20 -10.61 -28.22
CA ALA A 7 4.29 -10.98 -27.14
C ALA A 7 4.50 -10.13 -25.87
N GLN A 8 5.59 -9.36 -25.81
CA GLN A 8 6.00 -8.61 -24.62
C GLN A 8 5.46 -7.17 -24.63
N TYR A 9 5.28 -6.58 -25.81
CA TYR A 9 4.85 -5.19 -25.95
C TYR A 9 3.47 -5.06 -26.57
N ARG A 10 2.69 -4.11 -26.03
CA ARG A 10 1.38 -3.67 -26.52
C ARG A 10 1.29 -2.17 -26.35
N CYS A 11 0.66 -1.51 -27.31
CA CYS A 11 0.47 -0.07 -27.31
C CYS A 11 -0.94 0.25 -26.81
N PHE A 12 -1.07 1.38 -26.11
CA PHE A 12 -2.34 1.79 -25.51
C PHE A 12 -2.62 3.27 -25.78
N ILE A 13 -3.85 3.59 -26.16
CA ILE A 13 -4.35 4.98 -26.22
C ILE A 13 -5.49 5.11 -25.22
N TYR A 14 -5.53 6.23 -24.50
CA TYR A 14 -6.61 6.51 -23.57
C TYR A 14 -7.25 7.88 -23.84
N GLN A 15 -8.55 7.95 -23.65
CA GLN A 15 -9.33 9.17 -23.73
C GLN A 15 -10.22 9.31 -22.51
N ARG A 16 -10.12 10.45 -21.82
CA ARG A 16 -11.00 10.80 -20.72
C ARG A 16 -12.32 11.31 -21.28
N SER A 17 -13.42 10.73 -20.80
CA SER A 17 -14.78 11.21 -21.02
C SER A 17 -15.48 11.44 -19.68
N THR A 18 -16.48 12.30 -19.67
CA THR A 18 -17.35 12.51 -18.51
C THR A 18 -18.75 12.12 -18.91
N GLU A 19 -19.24 11.01 -18.36
CA GLU A 19 -20.60 10.51 -18.60
C GLU A 19 -21.35 10.51 -17.27
N ASN A 20 -22.53 11.12 -17.22
CA ASN A 20 -23.36 11.21 -16.01
C ASN A 20 -22.62 11.76 -14.77
N GLY A 21 -21.69 12.71 -14.97
CA GLY A 21 -20.88 13.30 -13.89
C GLY A 21 -19.77 12.41 -13.34
N LYS A 22 -19.58 11.20 -13.90
CA LYS A 22 -18.50 10.27 -13.54
C LYS A 22 -17.39 10.33 -14.59
N THR A 23 -16.13 10.31 -14.14
CA THR A 23 -14.99 10.22 -15.05
C THR A 23 -14.85 8.79 -15.57
N ILE A 24 -14.92 8.64 -16.88
CA ILE A 24 -14.72 7.39 -17.60
C ILE A 24 -13.45 7.53 -18.42
N TYR A 25 -12.63 6.49 -18.40
CA TYR A 25 -11.44 6.39 -19.25
C TYR A 25 -11.74 5.33 -20.30
N ASN A 26 -11.81 5.72 -21.56
CA ASN A 26 -11.79 4.76 -22.67
C ASN A 26 -10.33 4.42 -22.94
N VAL A 27 -10.00 3.14 -23.05
CA VAL A 27 -8.65 2.64 -23.33
C VAL A 27 -8.73 1.66 -24.49
N ALA A 28 -7.90 1.84 -25.51
CA ALA A 28 -7.74 0.93 -26.64
C ALA A 28 -6.35 0.29 -26.61
N GLU A 29 -6.26 -0.98 -27.00
CA GLU A 29 -5.04 -1.81 -27.06
C GLU A 29 -4.77 -2.27 -28.51
N SER A 30 -3.50 -2.26 -28.93
CA SER A 30 -3.08 -2.73 -30.26
C SER A 30 -3.10 -4.25 -30.43
N ALA A 31 -3.25 -4.71 -31.68
CA ALA A 31 -3.24 -6.13 -32.05
C ALA A 31 -1.84 -6.77 -31.99
N ASP A 32 -0.79 -5.96 -32.03
CA ASP A 32 0.62 -6.37 -31.99
C ASP A 32 1.52 -5.23 -31.45
N ALA A 33 2.84 -5.46 -31.43
CA ALA A 33 3.81 -4.48 -30.94
C ALA A 33 4.05 -3.31 -31.93
N THR A 34 3.47 -3.36 -33.14
CA THR A 34 3.69 -2.32 -34.16
C THR A 34 2.87 -1.05 -33.91
N CYS A 35 1.94 -1.11 -32.96
CA CYS A 35 0.95 -0.06 -32.68
C CYS A 35 0.06 0.32 -33.89
N THR A 36 0.08 -0.45 -34.98
CA THR A 36 -0.75 -0.16 -36.15
C THR A 36 -2.22 -0.48 -35.86
N GLY A 37 -3.13 0.35 -36.38
CA GLY A 37 -4.58 0.22 -36.13
C GLY A 37 -5.06 0.72 -34.76
N LEU A 38 -4.20 1.39 -33.98
CA LEU A 38 -4.63 2.30 -32.93
C LEU A 38 -4.77 3.70 -33.53
N ASP A 39 -5.98 4.02 -33.96
CA ASP A 39 -6.28 5.36 -34.47
C ASP A 39 -6.32 6.38 -33.32
N ALA A 40 -6.36 7.68 -33.66
CA ALA A 40 -6.31 8.77 -32.67
C ALA A 40 -7.47 8.78 -31.65
N THR A 41 -8.43 7.86 -31.76
CA THR A 41 -9.58 7.74 -30.85
C THR A 41 -9.46 6.47 -30.01
N ALA A 42 -9.72 6.58 -28.69
CA ALA A 42 -9.61 5.44 -27.77
C ALA A 42 -10.82 4.46 -27.85
N LEU A 43 -11.44 4.36 -29.03
CA LEU A 43 -12.62 3.54 -29.34
C LEU A 43 -12.32 2.48 -30.40
N GLU A 44 -11.21 2.61 -31.12
CA GLU A 44 -10.81 1.74 -32.21
C GLU A 44 -9.46 1.09 -31.87
N GLY A 45 -9.44 -0.25 -31.83
CA GLY A 45 -8.29 -1.04 -31.45
C GLY A 45 -8.64 -2.54 -31.40
N SER A 46 -7.65 -3.40 -31.16
CA SER A 46 -7.86 -4.84 -31.05
C SER A 46 -8.70 -5.21 -29.83
N ARG A 47 -8.52 -4.46 -28.74
CA ARG A 47 -9.32 -4.56 -27.52
C ARG A 47 -9.60 -3.18 -26.98
N THR A 48 -10.83 -2.96 -26.52
CA THR A 48 -11.23 -1.71 -25.86
C THR A 48 -11.75 -1.99 -24.46
N MET A 49 -11.47 -1.06 -23.55
CA MET A 49 -11.82 -1.14 -22.14
C MET A 49 -12.38 0.21 -21.69
N LYS A 50 -13.36 0.19 -20.78
CA LYS A 50 -13.96 1.40 -20.22
C LYS A 50 -13.86 1.44 -18.69
N PRO A 51 -12.65 1.54 -18.11
CA PRO A 51 -12.50 1.77 -16.69
C PRO A 51 -13.23 3.03 -16.23
N THR A 52 -13.98 2.90 -15.14
CA THR A 52 -14.61 4.04 -14.46
C THR A 52 -13.92 4.26 -13.13
N THR A 53 -13.81 5.51 -12.70
CA THR A 53 -13.30 5.79 -11.36
C THR A 53 -14.30 5.27 -10.34
N VAL A 54 -13.92 4.27 -9.56
CA VAL A 54 -14.69 3.96 -8.34
C VAL A 54 -14.27 5.02 -7.34
N ASP A 55 -15.15 5.99 -7.05
CA ASP A 55 -15.00 6.83 -5.87
C ASP A 55 -15.19 5.88 -4.70
N ASP A 56 -14.09 5.36 -4.20
CA ASP A 56 -14.10 4.48 -3.06
C ASP A 56 -14.55 5.32 -1.86
N GLN A 57 -15.85 5.26 -1.56
CA GLN A 57 -16.52 6.06 -0.54
C GLN A 57 -16.04 5.72 0.88
N HIS A 58 -14.90 5.06 1.06
CA HIS A 58 -14.17 4.93 2.32
C HIS A 58 -13.58 6.26 2.83
N LYS A 59 -14.19 7.41 2.49
CA LYS A 59 -13.70 8.75 2.87
C LYS A 59 -13.53 8.95 4.37
N ARG A 60 -14.07 8.06 5.23
CA ARG A 60 -13.75 7.99 6.67
C ARG A 60 -13.91 6.56 7.21
N CYS A 61 -13.10 5.62 6.75
CA CYS A 61 -13.00 4.31 7.41
C CYS A 61 -12.68 4.52 8.89
N LYS A 62 -13.55 4.00 9.78
CA LYS A 62 -13.36 4.05 11.23
C LYS A 62 -13.43 2.65 11.78
N PHE A 63 -12.50 2.31 12.66
CA PHE A 63 -12.56 1.09 13.45
C PHE A 63 -13.91 1.00 14.19
N PRO A 64 -14.49 -0.21 14.32
CA PRO A 64 -15.77 -0.39 15.00
C PRO A 64 -15.79 0.20 16.41
N VAL A 65 -16.94 0.72 16.84
CA VAL A 65 -17.04 1.40 18.14
C VAL A 65 -16.66 0.47 19.30
N TRP A 66 -17.08 -0.79 19.26
CA TRP A 66 -16.78 -1.78 20.32
C TRP A 66 -15.29 -2.04 20.54
N ILE A 67 -14.43 -1.85 19.52
CA ILE A 67 -12.97 -1.99 19.69
C ILE A 67 -12.32 -0.66 20.11
N THR A 68 -12.89 0.47 19.68
CA THR A 68 -12.36 1.81 19.99
C THR A 68 -12.90 2.41 21.29
N ASP A 69 -13.93 1.81 21.89
CA ASP A 69 -14.46 2.19 23.20
C ASP A 69 -13.35 2.19 24.25
N HIS A 70 -12.49 1.16 24.19
CA HIS A 70 -11.20 1.16 24.86
C HIS A 70 -10.10 1.60 23.89
N HIS A 71 -9.55 2.79 24.13
CA HIS A 71 -8.52 3.36 23.26
C HIS A 71 -7.16 2.69 23.38
N THR A 72 -6.93 1.87 24.42
CA THR A 72 -5.66 1.17 24.65
C THR A 72 -5.92 -0.29 24.96
N TRP A 73 -5.28 -1.18 24.21
CA TRP A 73 -5.28 -2.63 24.43
C TRP A 73 -3.85 -3.12 24.63
N LEU A 74 -3.69 -4.16 25.43
CA LEU A 74 -2.43 -4.86 25.60
C LEU A 74 -2.57 -6.27 25.05
N SER A 75 -1.48 -6.77 24.45
CA SER A 75 -1.35 -8.19 24.18
C SER A 75 -1.35 -8.98 25.49
N LEU A 76 -1.77 -10.25 25.44
CA LEU A 76 -1.82 -11.12 26.62
C LEU A 76 -0.44 -11.29 27.28
N ASP A 77 0.60 -11.26 26.47
CA ASP A 77 2.01 -11.32 26.87
C ASP A 77 2.61 -9.95 27.24
N HIS A 78 1.82 -8.87 27.17
CA HIS A 78 2.20 -7.48 27.47
C HIS A 78 3.35 -6.92 26.61
N HIS A 79 3.85 -7.65 25.62
CA HIS A 79 4.93 -7.19 24.74
C HIS A 79 4.49 -6.17 23.70
N LYS A 80 3.18 -6.07 23.44
CA LYS A 80 2.61 -5.12 22.47
C LYS A 80 1.51 -4.29 23.09
N THR A 81 1.56 -2.98 22.84
CA THR A 81 0.50 -2.04 23.21
C THR A 81 -0.14 -1.46 21.95
N TYR A 82 -1.46 -1.58 21.87
CA TYR A 82 -2.29 -1.13 20.75
C TYR A 82 -3.06 0.12 21.17
N LYS A 83 -2.84 1.25 20.51
CA LYS A 83 -3.53 2.52 20.80
C LYS A 83 -4.31 3.03 19.61
N PHE A 84 -5.63 3.14 19.76
CA PHE A 84 -6.50 3.76 18.77
C PHE A 84 -6.47 5.28 18.93
N SER A 85 -6.20 5.99 17.84
CA SER A 85 -6.05 7.45 17.79
C SER A 85 -6.75 8.03 16.54
N GLN A 86 -6.77 9.37 16.45
CA GLN A 86 -7.30 10.14 15.32
C GLN A 86 -8.69 9.68 14.84
N ARG A 87 -9.76 10.14 15.50
CA ARG A 87 -11.18 9.90 15.11
C ARG A 87 -11.49 8.42 14.83
N ASN A 88 -10.83 7.49 15.53
CA ASN A 88 -10.99 6.05 15.39
C ASN A 88 -10.55 5.50 14.02
N ALA A 89 -9.63 6.16 13.31
CA ALA A 89 -9.16 5.71 11.99
C ALA A 89 -7.71 5.16 12.02
N THR A 90 -6.96 5.42 13.09
CA THR A 90 -5.55 5.06 13.18
C THR A 90 -5.30 4.17 14.41
N LEU A 91 -4.58 3.08 14.21
CA LEU A 91 -4.08 2.20 15.25
C LEU A 91 -2.56 2.33 15.32
N LYS A 92 -2.04 2.67 16.50
CA LYS A 92 -0.61 2.65 16.81
C LYS A 92 -0.28 1.36 17.53
N ILE A 93 0.80 0.70 17.13
CA ILE A 93 1.29 -0.54 17.72
C ILE A 93 2.67 -0.24 18.26
N LEU A 94 2.82 -0.39 19.57
CA LEU A 94 4.06 -0.16 20.29
C LEU A 94 4.59 -1.51 20.75
N ASP A 95 5.82 -1.83 20.38
CA ASP A 95 6.52 -3.02 20.86
C ASP A 95 7.43 -2.64 22.04
N ASP A 96 7.29 -3.36 23.16
CA ASP A 96 8.08 -3.19 24.38
C ASP A 96 9.30 -4.13 24.43
N GLU A 97 9.54 -4.93 23.37
CA GLU A 97 10.80 -5.66 23.27
C GLU A 97 11.96 -4.66 23.09
N PRO A 98 13.01 -4.73 23.93
CA PRO A 98 14.23 -3.98 23.67
C PRO A 98 14.78 -4.40 22.30
N PRO A 99 15.37 -3.47 21.52
CA PRO A 99 15.89 -3.79 20.21
C PRO A 99 16.85 -4.97 20.35
N LYS A 100 16.52 -6.11 19.74
CA LYS A 100 17.45 -7.23 19.61
C LYS A 100 18.68 -6.66 18.92
N GLN A 101 19.76 -6.51 19.67
CA GLN A 101 21.04 -6.15 19.10
C GLN A 101 21.34 -7.19 18.04
N ASN A 102 21.26 -6.80 16.77
CA ASN A 102 21.85 -7.54 15.69
C ASN A 102 23.34 -7.62 16.03
N LYS A 103 23.77 -8.72 16.66
CA LYS A 103 25.18 -9.08 16.75
C LYS A 103 25.59 -9.45 15.34
N VAL A 104 25.89 -8.43 14.54
CA VAL A 104 26.70 -8.57 13.34
C VAL A 104 28.02 -9.11 13.86
N HIS A 105 28.21 -10.41 13.73
CA HIS A 105 29.49 -11.07 13.97
C HIS A 105 30.45 -10.52 12.91
N GLN A 106 31.16 -9.45 13.26
CA GLN A 106 32.30 -8.96 12.50
C GLN A 106 33.43 -9.96 12.69
N SER A 107 33.57 -10.87 11.74
CA SER A 107 34.83 -11.57 11.53
C SER A 107 35.37 -11.22 10.14
N PHE A 108 36.46 -10.44 10.18
CA PHE A 108 37.61 -10.48 9.27
C PHE A 108 37.71 -9.44 8.11
N THR A 109 38.43 -8.34 8.42
CA THR A 109 39.48 -7.60 7.63
C THR A 109 39.17 -7.14 6.17
N GLN A 110 39.48 -5.94 5.64
CA GLN A 110 40.60 -4.99 5.82
C GLN A 110 40.21 -3.55 5.36
N THR A 111 40.79 -2.57 6.05
CA THR A 111 41.28 -1.26 5.57
C THR A 111 40.38 -0.37 4.70
N PHE A 112 39.56 0.49 5.32
CA PHE A 112 39.45 1.91 4.94
C PHE A 112 39.07 2.75 6.19
N SER A 113 39.94 3.68 6.54
CA SER A 113 39.75 4.67 7.61
C SER A 113 38.78 5.75 7.12
N PHE A 114 37.60 5.85 7.73
CA PHE A 114 36.68 6.99 7.59
C PHE A 114 36.27 7.48 8.98
N THR A 115 37.25 7.86 9.80
CA THR A 115 37.05 8.66 11.01
C THR A 115 37.47 10.09 10.75
N GLU A 116 36.71 10.84 9.95
CA GLU A 116 36.86 12.31 9.92
C GLU A 116 35.60 13.10 9.49
N PHE A 117 34.40 12.52 9.52
CA PHE A 117 33.19 13.35 9.50
C PHE A 117 32.15 12.71 10.40
N GLY A 118 31.99 13.29 11.60
CA GLY A 118 30.99 12.92 12.58
C GLY A 118 29.58 13.17 12.07
N PHE A 119 29.08 12.25 11.25
CA PHE A 119 27.67 12.11 10.90
C PHE A 119 27.21 10.71 11.31
N GLU A 120 27.13 10.46 12.61
CA GLU A 120 26.16 9.47 13.09
C GLU A 120 24.78 10.10 12.91
N SER A 121 24.12 9.76 11.80
CA SER A 121 22.71 10.08 11.60
C SER A 121 21.91 9.50 12.76
N GLN A 122 21.37 10.40 13.59
CA GLN A 122 20.38 10.09 14.62
C GLN A 122 19.12 9.40 14.05
N ASP A 123 18.95 9.37 12.73
CA ASP A 123 17.76 8.83 12.07
C ASP A 123 17.73 7.29 12.05
N GLN A 124 18.87 6.59 12.15
CA GLN A 124 18.89 5.11 12.17
C GLN A 124 18.56 4.49 13.52
N ARG A 125 18.68 5.22 14.65
CA ARG A 125 18.30 4.71 15.98
C ARG A 125 16.79 4.74 16.25
N ARG A 126 16.01 5.40 15.40
CA ARG A 126 14.53 5.39 15.44
C ARG A 126 13.92 4.33 14.52
N GLN A 127 14.60 3.20 14.32
CA GLN A 127 13.97 2.05 13.66
C GLN A 127 12.97 1.36 14.60
N ASN A 128 11.77 1.96 14.66
CA ASN A 128 10.48 1.30 14.54
C ASN A 128 9.97 0.41 15.69
N SER A 129 9.97 0.90 16.94
CA SER A 129 9.07 0.34 17.96
C SER A 129 7.62 0.80 17.80
N GLU A 130 7.34 1.81 16.97
CA GLU A 130 5.99 2.35 16.72
C GLU A 130 5.56 2.08 15.27
N MET A 131 4.70 1.10 15.05
CA MET A 131 4.02 0.86 13.77
C MET A 131 2.67 1.56 13.73
N ARG A 132 2.32 2.19 12.61
CA ARG A 132 1.03 2.87 12.43
C ARG A 132 0.20 2.21 11.34
N VAL A 133 -1.06 1.96 11.64
CA VAL A 133 -2.02 1.28 10.78
C VAL A 133 -3.22 2.20 10.59
N VAL A 134 -3.59 2.49 9.34
CA VAL A 134 -4.68 3.40 9.01
C VAL A 134 -5.79 2.65 8.27
N CYS A 135 -7.02 2.81 8.74
CA CYS A 135 -8.23 2.18 8.21
C CYS A 135 -8.45 2.61 6.75
N HIS A 136 -8.53 1.63 5.85
CA HIS A 136 -8.82 1.85 4.43
C HIS A 136 -10.21 1.32 4.04
N GLY A 137 -10.65 0.19 4.59
CA GLY A 137 -12.01 -0.31 4.42
C GLY A 137 -12.39 -1.36 5.48
N ILE A 138 -13.70 -1.57 5.68
CA ILE A 138 -14.20 -2.65 6.56
C ILE A 138 -15.06 -3.59 5.74
N LEU A 139 -14.61 -4.84 5.64
CA LEU A 139 -15.36 -5.94 5.04
C LEU A 139 -16.04 -6.70 6.18
N GLN A 140 -17.33 -6.42 6.39
CA GLN A 140 -18.12 -7.10 7.42
C GLN A 140 -18.64 -8.45 6.91
N GLN A 141 -18.32 -9.54 7.59
CA GLN A 141 -18.84 -10.87 7.29
C GLN A 141 -19.92 -11.23 8.33
N GLN A 142 -21.20 -11.00 7.97
CA GLN A 142 -22.35 -11.14 8.89
C GLN A 142 -22.51 -12.54 9.47
N GLU A 143 -22.18 -13.60 8.72
CA GLU A 143 -22.42 -14.99 9.15
C GLU A 143 -21.51 -15.49 10.28
N GLN A 144 -20.31 -14.94 10.44
CA GLN A 144 -19.32 -15.49 11.39
C GLN A 144 -19.02 -14.59 12.58
N LYS A 145 -19.76 -13.48 12.77
CA LYS A 145 -19.42 -12.42 13.74
C LYS A 145 -17.95 -11.97 13.60
N LYS A 146 -17.41 -12.00 12.37
CA LYS A 146 -16.03 -11.63 12.06
C LYS A 146 -16.04 -10.31 11.31
N VAL A 147 -15.12 -9.42 11.69
CA VAL A 147 -14.87 -8.16 10.99
C VAL A 147 -13.49 -8.25 10.37
N LYS A 148 -13.39 -8.08 9.05
CA LYS A 148 -12.11 -7.98 8.34
C LYS A 148 -11.87 -6.51 8.04
N ILE A 149 -10.72 -6.00 8.42
CA ILE A 149 -10.34 -4.61 8.21
C ILE A 149 -9.22 -4.57 7.19
N VAL A 150 -9.44 -3.84 6.11
CA VAL A 150 -8.41 -3.50 5.14
C VAL A 150 -7.76 -2.23 5.64
N ALA A 151 -6.45 -2.29 5.87
CA ALA A 151 -5.69 -1.17 6.39
C ALA A 151 -4.33 -1.08 5.69
N HIS A 152 -3.76 0.11 5.64
CA HIS A 152 -2.41 0.34 5.15
C HIS A 152 -1.48 0.65 6.32
N ILE A 153 -0.23 0.23 6.20
CA ILE A 153 0.83 0.49 7.17
C ILE A 153 1.57 1.77 6.72
N THR A 154 1.81 2.68 7.66
CA THR A 154 2.52 3.96 7.45
C THR A 154 3.73 4.06 8.35
#